data_AF-A0A2P7Q2E6-F1
#
_entry.id   AF-A0A2P7Q2E6-F1
#
_cell.length_a   1.000
_cell.length_b   1.000
_cell.length_c   1.000
_cell.angle_alpha   90.00
_cell.angle_beta   90.00
_cell.angle_gamma   90.00
#
_symmetry.space_group_name_H-M   'P 1'
#
loop_
_entity.id
_entity.type
_entity.pdbx_description
1 polymer ?
#
loop_
_entity_poly.entity_id
_entity_poly.type
_entity_poly.pdbx_seq_one_letter_code
_entity_poly.pdbx_strand_id
1 'polypeptide(L)' 'MRLYFSKSKNATSLYVIKDIVEGNKWTTKIVEKLGTLKDLEEKLNGQDSIEWAKKYKEIY' A
#
# COMPACT_ATOMS: atom_id res chain seq x y z
N MET A 1 -0.35 -9.46 5.76
CA MET A 1 0.15 -8.06 5.63
C MET A 1 -1.04 -7.11 5.44
N ARG A 2 -0.89 -5.80 5.62
CA ARG A 2 -2.00 -4.84 5.39
C ARG A 2 -1.57 -3.70 4.47
N LEU A 3 -2.52 -3.20 3.68
CA LEU A 3 -2.32 -1.99 2.88
C LEU A 3 -2.57 -0.77 3.75
N TYR A 4 -1.63 0.17 3.67
CA TYR A 4 -1.72 1.46 4.32
C TYR A 4 -1.86 2.53 3.26
N PHE A 5 -2.94 3.29 3.37
CA PHE A 5 -3.23 4.44 2.53
C PHE A 5 -2.87 5.70 3.31
N SER A 6 -1.81 6.39 2.88
CA SER A 6 -1.52 7.72 3.38
C SER A 6 -2.23 8.74 2.50
N LYS A 7 -3.32 9.30 3.01
CA LYS A 7 -4.08 10.35 2.32
C LYS A 7 -3.51 11.71 2.70
N SER A 8 -2.99 12.44 1.71
CA SER A 8 -2.68 13.86 1.78
C SER A 8 -3.65 14.65 0.91
N LYS A 9 -3.74 15.98 1.12
CA LYS A 9 -4.65 16.88 0.39
C LYS A 9 -4.58 16.73 -1.14
N ASN A 10 -3.41 16.39 -1.69
CA ASN A 10 -3.14 16.33 -3.14
C ASN A 10 -2.76 14.92 -3.65
N ALA A 11 -2.55 13.95 -2.78
CA ALA A 11 -2.00 12.66 -3.15
C ALA A 11 -2.40 11.59 -2.14
N THR A 12 -2.78 10.41 -2.63
CA THR A 12 -2.96 9.23 -1.80
C THR A 12 -1.88 8.23 -2.14
N SER A 13 -0.98 7.96 -1.21
CA SER A 13 0.11 7.00 -1.38
C SER A 13 -0.25 5.67 -0.75
N LEU A 14 0.05 4.59 -1.48
CA LEU A 14 -0.17 3.21 -1.11
C LEU A 14 1.14 2.58 -0.63
N TYR A 15 1.08 1.98 0.55
CA TYR A 15 2.19 1.29 1.20
C TYR A 15 1.74 -0.11 1.62
N VAL A 16 2.59 -1.11 1.40
CA VAL A 16 2.45 -2.43 2.02
C VAL A 16 3.20 -2.40 3.33
N ILE A 17 2.47 -2.63 4.41
CA ILE A 17 3.05 -2.70 5.75
C ILE A 17 2.85 -4.11 6.30
N LYS A 18 3.89 -4.61 6.96
CA LYS A 18 3.82 -5.87 7.70
C LYS A 18 4.05 -5.60 9.18
N ASP A 19 3.30 -6.30 9.99
CA ASP A 19 3.55 -6.34 11.42
C ASP A 19 4.73 -7.27 11.67
N ILE A 20 5.75 -6.75 12.33
CA ILE A 20 6.91 -7.49 12.78
C ILE A 20 6.95 -7.47 14.30
N VAL A 21 7.34 -8.59 14.88
CA VAL A 21 7.66 -8.69 16.30
C VAL A 21 9.18 -8.65 16.40
N GLU A 22 9.71 -7.53 16.88
CA GLU A 22 11.15 -7.38 17.11
C GLU A 22 11.37 -7.42 18.63
N GLY A 23 11.85 -8.57 19.11
CA GLY A 23 11.93 -8.87 20.55
C GLY A 23 10.55 -9.00 21.21
N ASN A 24 10.22 -8.04 22.08
CA ASN A 24 8.96 -7.97 22.85
C ASN A 24 7.98 -6.88 22.39
N LYS A 25 8.30 -6.14 21.31
CA LYS A 25 7.45 -5.06 20.77
C LYS A 25 6.87 -5.44 19.41
N TRP A 26 5.57 -5.22 19.27
CA TRP A 26 4.88 -5.23 17.99
C TRP A 26 5.09 -3.90 17.29
N THR A 27 5.77 -3.94 16.15
CA THR A 27 6.00 -2.76 15.31
C THR A 27 5.52 -3.04 13.90
N THR A 28 4.87 -2.07 13.30
CA THR A 28 4.52 -2.16 11.88
C THR A 28 5.66 -1.55 11.04
N LYS A 29 6.20 -2.31 10.09
CA LYS A 29 7.26 -1.87 9.18
C LYS A 29 6.74 -1.78 7.76
N ILE A 30 7.13 -0.73 7.05
CA ILE A 30 6.83 -0.56 5.62
C ILE A 30 7.73 -1.54 4.85
N VAL A 31 7.10 -2.46 4.14
CA VAL A 31 7.77 -3.47 3.31
C VAL A 31 8.04 -2.92 1.93
N GLU A 32 7.02 -2.28 1.35
CA GLU A 32 7.07 -1.82 -0.03
C GLU A 32 6.20 -0.58 -0.22
N LYS A 33 6.71 0.38 -0.99
CA LYS A 33 5.96 1.55 -1.41
C LYS A 33 5.44 1.30 -2.83
N LEU A 34 4.14 1.03 -2.95
CA LEU A 34 3.51 0.69 -4.22
C LEU A 34 3.43 1.91 -5.16
N GLY A 35 3.27 3.10 -4.58
CA GLY A 35 3.21 4.35 -5.33
C GLY A 35 2.06 5.23 -4.89
N THR A 36 1.76 6.26 -5.67
CA THR A 36 0.58 7.11 -5.47
C THR A 36 -0.57 6.57 -6.31
N LEU A 37 -1.83 6.79 -5.93
CA LEU A 37 -2.99 6.45 -6.76
C LEU A 37 -2.79 6.92 -8.21
N LYS A 38 -2.24 8.12 -8.41
CA LYS A 38 -1.94 8.66 -9.75
C LYS A 38 -0.91 7.84 -10.53
N ASP A 39 0.18 7.40 -9.89
CA ASP A 39 1.21 6.55 -10.52
C ASP A 39 0.65 5.16 -10.85
N LEU A 40 -0.21 4.64 -9.97
CA LEU A 40 -0.90 3.37 -10.18
C LEU A 40 -1.96 3.48 -11.27
N GLU A 41 -2.73 4.57 -11.31
CA GLU A 41 -3.70 4.84 -12.38
C GLU A 41 -3.00 4.97 -13.73
N GLU A 42 -1.85 5.65 -13.80
CA GLU A 42 -1.04 5.76 -15.02
C GLU A 42 -0.46 4.40 -15.44
N LYS A 43 0.10 3.61 -14.50
CA LYS A 43 0.62 2.26 -14.79
C LYS A 43 -0.46 1.26 -15.18
N LEU A 44 -1.62 1.35 -14.54
CA LEU A 44 -2.78 0.49 -14.79
C LEU A 44 -3.62 1.02 -15.95
N ASN A 45 -3.18 2.07 -16.64
CA ASN A 45 -3.80 2.61 -17.85
C ASN A 45 -5.28 3.01 -17.63
N GLY A 46 -5.56 3.68 -16.51
CA GLY A 46 -6.89 4.14 -16.12
C GLY A 46 -7.71 3.15 -15.28
N GLN A 47 -7.11 2.04 -14.82
CA GLN A 47 -7.78 1.12 -13.90
C GLN A 47 -7.78 1.64 -12.46
N ASP A 48 -8.84 1.31 -11.71
CA ASP A 48 -8.99 1.64 -10.30
C ASP A 48 -7.83 1.10 -9.45
N SER A 49 -6.95 2.01 -9.03
CA SER A 49 -5.85 1.75 -8.11
C SER A 49 -6.29 1.07 -6.80
N ILE A 50 -7.56 1.25 -6.41
CA ILE A 50 -8.16 0.61 -5.24
C ILE A 50 -8.37 -0.89 -5.48
N GLU A 51 -8.85 -1.28 -6.66
CA GLU A 51 -9.03 -2.69 -7.01
C GLU A 51 -7.71 -3.41 -7.14
N TRP A 52 -6.71 -2.76 -7.74
CA TRP A 52 -5.37 -3.32 -7.81
C TRP A 52 -4.77 -3.52 -6.41
N ALA A 53 -4.93 -2.54 -5.52
CA ALA A 53 -4.52 -2.68 -4.14
C ALA A 53 -5.22 -3.87 -3.46
N LYS A 54 -6.53 -4.04 -3.66
CA LYS A 54 -7.25 -5.23 -3.14
C LYS A 54 -6.67 -6.54 -3.66
N LYS A 55 -6.37 -6.63 -4.96
CA LYS A 55 -5.70 -7.82 -5.55
C LYS A 55 -4.32 -8.06 -4.97
N TYR A 56 -3.55 -6.98 -4.73
CA TYR A 56 -2.23 -7.09 -4.11
C TYR A 56 -2.28 -7.69 -2.70
N LYS A 57 -3.34 -7.38 -1.93
CA LYS A 57 -3.60 -7.98 -0.61
C LYS A 57 -3.87 -9.48 -0.68
N GLU A 58 -4.45 -9.98 -1.77
CA GLU A 58 -4.83 -11.38 -1.91
C GLU A 58 -3.66 -12.28 -2.33
N ILE A 59 -2.61 -11.68 -2.90
CA ILE A 59 -1.43 -12.40 -3.40
C ILE A 59 -0.39 -12.68 -2.28
N TYR A 60 -0.52 -12.10 -1.08
CA TYR A 60 0.46 -12.19 0.03
C TYR A 60 -0.17 -12.45 1.41
#